data_AF-X1F781-F1
#
_entry.id   AF-X1F781-F1
#
_cell.length_a   1.000
_cell.length_b   1.000
_cell.length_c   1.000
_cell.angle_alpha   90.00
_cell.angle_beta   90.00
_cell.angle_gamma   90.00
#
_symmetry.space_group_name_H-M   'P 1'
#
loop_
_entity.id
_entity.type
_entity.pdbx_description
1 polymer ?
#
loop_
_entity_poly.entity_id
_entity_poly.type
_entity_poly.pdbx_seq_one_letter_code
_entity_poly.pdbx_strand_id
1 'polypeptide(L)'
;MLQLIQIKDNLPEIVWNRNFSSQINTIKIGDVINDGLNEIILGADDSTMKILNSEGDLITEIKSEDGRPLSLLIEDIDGDNANEI
;
A
#
# COMPACT_ATOMS: atom_id res chain seq x y z
N MET A 1 -4.08 10.67 -6.10
CA MET A 1 -4.36 10.98 -4.68
C MET A 1 -4.82 9.70 -4.00
N LEU A 2 -4.35 9.45 -2.78
CA LEU A 2 -4.79 8.37 -1.88
C LEU A 2 -5.40 9.02 -0.63
N GLN A 3 -6.47 8.43 -0.10
CA GLN A 3 -7.12 8.91 1.13
C GLN A 3 -7.32 7.73 2.08
N LEU A 4 -7.06 7.96 3.37
CA LEU A 4 -7.58 7.12 4.44
C LEU A 4 -8.84 7.76 5.00
N ILE A 5 -9.94 7.02 4.95
CA ILE A 5 -11.25 7.48 5.41
C ILE A 5 -11.71 6.57 6.55
N GLN A 6 -12.08 7.17 7.67
CA GLN A 6 -12.69 6.48 8.79
C GLN A 6 -14.18 6.86 8.86
N ILE A 7 -15.05 5.90 9.12
CA ILE A 7 -16.47 6.18 9.40
C ILE A 7 -16.66 6.23 10.92
N LYS A 8 -17.06 7.39 11.44
CA LYS A 8 -17.44 7.59 12.85
C LYS A 8 -18.86 8.12 12.91
N ASP A 9 -19.70 7.53 13.75
CA ASP A 9 -21.10 7.94 13.91
C ASP A 9 -21.88 8.08 12.58
N ASN A 10 -21.65 7.14 11.66
CA ASN A 10 -22.19 7.11 10.28
C ASN A 10 -21.74 8.28 9.38
N LEU A 11 -20.70 9.02 9.75
CA LEU A 11 -20.13 10.11 8.96
C LEU A 11 -18.70 9.78 8.51
N PRO A 12 -18.35 10.04 7.23
CA PRO A 12 -16.99 9.88 6.76
C PRO A 12 -16.09 11.01 7.24
N GLU A 13 -14.95 10.65 7.83
CA GLU A 13 -13.86 11.53 8.21
C GLU A 13 -12.63 11.17 7.36
N ILE A 14 -12.09 12.13 6.62
CA ILE A 14 -10.79 11.97 5.97
C ILE A 14 -9.72 12.10 7.06
N VAL A 15 -9.12 10.97 7.43
CA VAL A 15 -8.04 10.94 8.42
C VAL A 15 -6.81 11.62 7.84
N TRP A 16 -6.44 11.24 6.61
CA TRP A 16 -5.38 11.88 5.86
C TRP A 16 -5.55 11.67 4.36
N ASN A 17 -4.82 12.47 3.57
CA ASN A 17 -4.62 12.25 2.15
C ASN A 17 -3.14 12.37 1.79
N ARG A 18 -2.74 11.69 0.72
CA ARG A 18 -1.41 11.75 0.12
C ARG A 18 -1.53 11.91 -1.39
N ASN A 19 -0.69 12.78 -1.94
CA ASN A 19 -0.60 12.99 -3.38
C ASN A 19 0.60 12.22 -3.93
N PHE A 20 0.35 11.50 -5.02
CA PHE A 20 1.37 10.76 -5.76
C PHE A 20 1.48 11.39 -7.15
N SER A 21 2.71 11.48 -7.66
CA SER A 21 3.02 12.06 -8.97
C SER A 21 2.55 11.20 -10.14
N SER A 22 2.28 9.92 -9.89
CA SER A 22 1.83 8.95 -10.89
C SER A 22 0.47 8.36 -10.51
N GLN A 23 -0.25 7.85 -11.51
CA GLN A 23 -1.52 7.18 -11.32
C GLN A 23 -1.33 5.90 -10.51
N ILE A 24 -2.14 5.74 -9.47
CA ILE A 24 -2.19 4.50 -8.68
C ILE A 24 -3.09 3.52 -9.42
N ASN A 25 -2.56 2.34 -9.69
CA ASN A 25 -3.23 1.26 -10.42
C ASN A 25 -3.85 0.22 -9.50
N THR A 26 -3.23 -0.03 -8.34
CA THR A 26 -3.64 -1.06 -7.39
C THR A 26 -3.24 -0.69 -5.97
N ILE A 27 -4.05 -1.12 -5.00
CA ILE A 27 -3.82 -0.93 -3.56
C ILE A 27 -4.13 -2.26 -2.84
N LYS A 28 -3.31 -2.62 -1.85
CA LYS A 28 -3.53 -3.71 -0.89
C LYS A 28 -3.12 -3.28 0.51
N ILE A 29 -3.63 -3.99 1.51
CA ILE A 29 -3.34 -3.78 2.93
C ILE A 29 -2.94 -5.14 3.51
N GLY A 30 -1.85 -5.17 4.27
CA GLY A 30 -1.35 -6.36 4.95
C GLY A 30 -0.08 -6.04 5.74
N ASP A 31 0.21 -6.88 6.73
CA ASP A 31 1.45 -6.84 7.54
C ASP A 31 2.59 -7.45 6.71
N VAL A 32 3.25 -6.60 5.91
CA VAL A 32 4.31 -7.04 4.97
C VAL A 32 5.70 -6.82 5.54
N ILE A 33 5.81 -6.06 6.64
CA ILE A 33 7.06 -5.92 7.38
C ILE A 33 7.12 -6.84 8.62
N ASN A 34 6.04 -7.58 8.89
CA ASN A 34 5.92 -8.61 9.93
C ASN A 34 6.15 -8.07 11.34
N ASP A 35 5.60 -6.89 11.63
CA ASP A 35 5.67 -6.24 12.94
C ASP A 35 4.34 -6.31 13.72
N GLY A 36 3.32 -6.92 13.14
CA GLY A 36 1.97 -7.05 13.70
C GLY A 36 1.05 -5.88 13.39
N LEU A 37 1.50 -4.89 12.63
CA LEU A 37 0.69 -3.79 12.09
C LEU A 37 0.54 -3.95 10.58
N ASN A 38 -0.55 -3.42 10.01
CA ASN A 38 -0.75 -3.48 8.57
C ASN A 38 -0.16 -2.24 7.89
N GLU A 39 0.48 -2.47 6.74
CA GLU A 39 0.91 -1.43 5.81
C GLU A 39 -0.08 -1.25 4.66
N ILE A 40 0.11 -0.17 3.91
CA ILE A 40 -0.58 0.11 2.65
C ILE A 40 0.42 -0.07 1.51
N ILE A 41 0.15 -1.01 0.62
CA ILE A 41 0.98 -1.29 -0.55
C ILE A 41 0.25 -0.75 -1.78
N LEU A 42 0.92 0.07 -2.58
CA LEU A 42 0.36 0.65 -3.79
C LEU A 42 1.28 0.46 -4.98
N GLY A 43 0.71 0.13 -6.15
CA GLY A 43 1.42 0.06 -7.43
C GLY A 43 0.98 1.19 -8.34
N ALA A 44 1.93 1.81 -9.06
CA ALA A 44 1.68 2.99 -9.87
C ALA A 44 2.27 2.92 -11.30
N ASP A 45 1.81 3.82 -12.17
CA ASP A 45 2.19 3.89 -13.59
C ASP A 45 3.66 4.30 -13.82
N ASP A 46 4.37 4.77 -12.80
CA ASP A 46 5.81 5.12 -12.86
C ASP A 46 6.74 3.92 -12.60
N SER A 47 6.24 2.69 -12.79
CA SER A 47 6.94 1.43 -12.53
C SER A 47 7.35 1.25 -11.07
N THR A 48 6.65 1.89 -10.13
CA THR A 48 6.93 1.76 -8.70
C THR A 48 5.85 1.00 -7.94
N MET A 49 6.29 0.28 -6.91
CA MET A 49 5.47 -0.11 -5.78
C MET A 49 5.96 0.65 -4.54
N LYS A 50 5.04 1.18 -3.75
CA LYS A 50 5.35 1.91 -2.52
C LYS A 50 4.65 1.23 -1.35
N ILE A 51 5.37 1.09 -0.24
CA ILE A 51 4.86 0.55 1.02
C ILE A 51 4.79 1.73 2.01
N LEU A 52 3.61 1.97 2.57
CA LEU A 52 3.36 3.05 3.51
C LEU A 52 2.91 2.48 4.86
N ASN A 53 3.23 3.17 5.94
CA ASN A 53 2.64 2.89 7.24
C ASN A 53 1.16 3.34 7.30
N SER A 54 0.50 3.10 8.43
CA SER A 54 -0.90 3.49 8.67
C SER A 54 -1.14 5.01 8.70
N GLU A 55 -0.10 5.81 8.91
CA GLU A 55 -0.14 7.28 8.88
C GLU A 55 0.00 7.84 7.44
N GLY A 56 0.26 6.96 6.46
CA GLY A 56 0.44 7.30 5.06
C GLY A 56 1.86 7.76 4.72
N ASP A 57 2.83 7.47 5.58
CA ASP A 57 4.23 7.81 5.37
C ASP A 57 4.97 6.67 4.68
N LEU A 58 5.87 7.02 3.75
CA LEU A 58 6.64 6.06 2.96
C LEU A 58 7.62 5.30 3.84
N ILE A 59 7.46 3.97 3.91
CA ILE A 59 8.45 3.06 4.50
C ILE A 59 9.53 2.75 3.46
N THR A 60 9.12 2.29 2.27
CA THR A 60 10.04 1.96 1.18
C THR A 60 9.38 2.03 -0.19
N GLU A 61 10.21 2.10 -1.23
CA GLU A 61 9.82 2.08 -2.63
C GLU A 61 10.61 1.00 -3.39
N ILE A 62 9.90 0.20 -4.18
CA ILE A 62 10.44 -0.82 -5.07
C ILE A 62 10.22 -0.33 -6.49
N LYS A 63 11.30 -0.21 -7.28
CA LYS A 63 11.24 0.21 -8.67
C LYS A 63 11.52 -0.98 -9.58
N SER A 64 10.61 -1.23 -10.52
CA SER A 64 10.81 -2.19 -11.61
C SER A 64 11.51 -1.52 -12.78
N GLU A 65 12.28 -2.29 -13.56
CA GLU A 65 12.96 -1.76 -14.77
C GLU A 65 11.97 -1.33 -15.85
N ASP A 66 10.87 -2.06 -16.00
CA ASP A 66 9.77 -1.77 -16.91
C ASP A 66 8.46 -2.36 -16.36
N GLY A 67 7.33 -1.93 -16.92
CA GLY A 67 5.99 -2.37 -16.57
C GLY A 67 5.29 -1.46 -15.56
N ARG A 68 4.00 -1.71 -15.38
CA ARG A 68 3.16 -1.01 -14.42
C ARG A 68 2.41 -2.04 -13.59
N PRO A 69 2.56 -2.07 -12.25
CA PRO A 69 1.82 -3.03 -11.43
C PRO A 69 0.32 -2.82 -11.60
N LEU A 70 -0.40 -3.85 -12.04
CA LEU A 70 -1.85 -3.79 -12.28
C LEU A 70 -2.67 -4.48 -11.18
N SER A 71 -2.05 -5.43 -10.48
CA SER A 71 -2.64 -6.17 -9.37
C SER A 71 -1.54 -6.54 -8.39
N LEU A 72 -1.91 -6.72 -7.13
CA LEU A 72 -1.05 -7.16 -6.04
C LEU A 72 -1.80 -8.22 -5.24
N LEU A 73 -1.07 -9.17 -4.66
CA LEU A 73 -1.53 -10.07 -3.62
C LEU A 73 -0.62 -9.91 -2.41
N ILE A 74 -1.10 -10.31 -1.24
CA ILE A 74 -0.28 -10.35 -0.03
C ILE A 74 -0.61 -11.67 0.64
N GLU A 75 0.38 -12.57 0.73
CA GLU A 75 0.21 -13.93 1.26
C GLU A 75 1.59 -14.48 1.65
N ASP A 76 1.63 -15.34 2.66
CA ASP A 76 2.79 -16.20 2.98
C ASP A 76 2.87 -17.33 1.94
N ILE A 77 3.68 -17.13 0.90
CA ILE A 77 3.77 -18.06 -0.23
C ILE A 77 4.83 -19.14 -0.02
N ASP A 78 5.79 -18.92 0.89
CA ASP A 78 6.89 -19.86 1.14
C ASP A 78 6.79 -20.63 2.47
N GLY A 79 5.86 -20.24 3.33
CA GLY A 79 5.51 -20.91 4.58
C GLY A 79 6.40 -20.52 5.76
N ASP A 80 7.10 -19.40 5.70
CA ASP A 80 7.99 -18.94 6.78
C ASP A 80 7.29 -18.06 7.84
N ASN A 81 5.96 -17.89 7.71
CA ASN A 81 5.12 -17.05 8.57
C ASN A 81 5.41 -15.54 8.44
N ALA A 82 5.98 -15.12 7.31
CA ALA A 82 6.01 -13.75 6.82
C ALA A 82 5.13 -13.61 5.56
N ASN A 83 4.55 -12.42 5.34
CA ASN A 83 3.81 -12.18 4.09
C ASN A 83 4.72 -11.65 2.97
N GLU A 84 4.57 -12.20 1.77
CA GLU A 84 5.15 -11.67 0.53
C GLU A 84 4.15 -10.81 -0.27
N ILE A 85 4.67 -10.02 -1.22
CA ILE A 85 3.90 -9.16 -2.15
C ILE A 85 4.03 -9.67 -3.59
#